data_AF-A0AAW1SPI6-F1
#
_entry.id   AF-A0AAW1SPI6-F1
#
_cell.length_a   1.000
_cell.length_b   1.000
_cell.length_c   1.000
_cell.angle_alpha   90.00
_cell.angle_beta   90.00
_cell.angle_gamma   90.00
#
_symmetry.space_group_name_H-M   'P 1'
#
loop_
_entity.id
_entity.type
_entity.pdbx_description
1 polymer ?
#
loop_
_entity_poly.entity_id
_entity_poly.type
_entity_poly.pdbx_seq_one_letter_code
_entity_poly.pdbx_strand_id
1 'polypeptide(L)'
;MEVVKRTISQPGVPEPPQLPAARNRPGKSPVVVVLSESMQPGFYRGDILFLYHSNYPVRTGDIVVFNLPHKQRAPGEEAIPIVHRAVQVHEQRSGGQINILTKGDFNEQNDRDGGIYGGIPWLAAQHIMGRVVGYLPYVGQVTLIMNDYPKVKYALIALLGLFILTSND
;
A
#
# COMPACT_ATOMS: atom_id res chain seq x y z
N MET A 1 -40.59 -16.97 52.13
CA MET A 1 -40.72 -16.51 50.74
C MET A 1 -39.61 -15.49 50.52
N GLU A 2 -38.41 -15.88 50.07
CA GLU A 2 -38.04 -16.12 48.66
C GLU A 2 -38.45 -14.92 47.78
N VAL A 3 -37.59 -14.25 47.02
CA VAL A 3 -36.62 -14.78 46.06
C VAL A 3 -35.43 -13.83 45.89
N VAL A 4 -34.22 -14.33 46.11
CA VAL A 4 -32.95 -13.71 45.68
C VAL A 4 -32.81 -13.90 44.17
N LYS A 5 -32.88 -12.82 43.37
CA LYS A 5 -32.56 -12.87 41.94
C LYS A 5 -31.06 -13.14 41.75
N ARG A 6 -30.70 -14.39 41.47
CA ARG A 6 -29.38 -14.77 40.97
C ARG A 6 -29.30 -14.40 39.48
N THR A 7 -28.50 -13.39 39.15
CA THR A 7 -28.03 -13.18 37.78
C THR A 7 -27.06 -14.31 37.45
N ILE A 8 -27.46 -15.20 36.55
CA ILE A 8 -26.66 -16.33 36.08
C ILE A 8 -25.54 -15.75 35.21
N SER A 9 -24.34 -15.60 35.77
CA SER A 9 -23.13 -15.45 34.94
C SER A 9 -22.94 -16.74 34.16
N GLN A 10 -23.11 -16.70 32.84
CA GLN A 10 -22.78 -17.84 31.98
C GLN A 10 -21.26 -18.05 32.02
N PRO A 11 -20.77 -19.22 32.48
CA PRO A 11 -19.36 -19.54 32.41
C PRO A 11 -19.03 -20.06 31.00
N GLY A 12 -18.08 -19.43 30.31
CA GLY A 12 -17.38 -20.08 29.20
C GLY A 12 -17.57 -19.52 27.79
N VAL A 13 -17.96 -18.26 27.60
CA VAL A 13 -17.68 -17.59 26.32
C VAL A 13 -16.26 -17.01 26.42
N PRO A 14 -15.24 -17.59 25.74
CA PRO A 14 -13.95 -16.95 25.68
C PRO A 14 -14.14 -15.59 25.01
N GLU A 15 -13.64 -14.55 25.69
CA GLU A 15 -13.61 -13.20 25.14
C GLU A 15 -12.93 -13.29 23.76
N PRO A 16 -13.55 -12.73 22.69
CA PRO A 16 -12.93 -12.75 21.37
C PRO A 16 -11.53 -12.14 21.52
N PRO A 17 -10.48 -12.77 20.93
CA PRO A 17 -9.12 -12.28 21.09
C PRO A 17 -9.12 -10.80 20.73
N GLN A 18 -8.88 -9.94 21.73
CA GLN A 18 -8.80 -8.52 21.51
C GLN A 18 -7.65 -8.32 20.52
N LEU A 19 -8.00 -7.97 19.28
CA LEU A 19 -7.03 -7.73 18.22
C LEU A 19 -6.05 -6.70 18.80
N PRO A 20 -4.75 -6.99 18.90
CA PRO A 20 -3.82 -6.07 19.53
C PRO A 20 -3.97 -4.71 18.86
N ALA A 21 -4.28 -3.69 19.67
CA ALA A 21 -4.42 -2.30 19.25
C ALA A 21 -3.28 -2.01 18.28
N ALA A 22 -3.65 -1.56 17.08
CA ALA A 22 -2.78 -1.43 15.94
C ALA A 22 -1.42 -0.86 16.35
N ARG A 23 -0.45 -1.76 16.45
CA ARG A 23 0.93 -1.38 16.63
C ARG A 23 1.33 -0.78 15.29
N ASN A 24 1.18 0.54 15.17
CA ASN A 24 1.84 1.33 14.13
C ASN A 24 3.28 0.84 14.10
N ARG A 25 3.64 0.00 13.14
CA ARG A 25 5.00 -0.50 13.00
C ARG A 25 5.78 0.66 12.38
N PRO A 26 6.55 1.42 13.16
CA PRO A 26 7.34 2.50 12.61
C PRO A 26 8.47 1.82 11.82
N GLY A 27 8.46 1.95 10.50
CA GLY A 27 9.49 1.32 9.66
C GLY A 27 9.11 1.06 8.22
N LYS A 28 7.83 1.17 7.84
CA LYS A 28 7.44 1.12 6.42
C LYS A 28 7.29 2.53 5.88
N SER A 29 7.95 2.81 4.76
CA SER A 29 7.91 4.13 4.14
C SER A 29 6.46 4.48 3.75
N PRO A 30 5.92 5.64 4.17
CA PRO A 30 4.56 6.05 3.81
C PRO A 30 4.45 6.49 2.34
N VAL A 31 5.56 6.42 1.59
CA VAL A 31 5.66 6.85 0.20
C VAL A 31 6.29 5.73 -0.61
N VAL A 32 5.68 5.43 -1.76
CA VAL A 32 6.21 4.48 -2.76
C VAL A 32 6.16 5.09 -4.16
N VAL A 33 7.00 4.59 -5.07
CA VAL A 33 7.04 5.04 -6.46
C VAL A 33 6.56 3.90 -7.35
N VAL A 34 5.73 4.22 -8.35
CA VAL A 34 5.26 3.25 -9.35
C VAL A 34 6.40 2.90 -10.30
N LEU A 35 6.72 1.62 -10.40
CA LEU A 35 7.87 1.13 -11.18
C LEU A 35 7.48 0.49 -12.52
N SER A 36 6.21 0.11 -12.69
CA SER A 36 5.72 -0.66 -13.85
C SER A 36 4.41 -0.10 -14.40
N GLU A 37 4.03 -0.58 -15.57
CA GLU A 37 2.81 -0.18 -16.29
C GLU A 37 1.56 -1.00 -15.88
N SER A 38 1.71 -1.94 -14.95
CA SER A 38 0.64 -2.84 -14.53
C SER A 38 -0.59 -2.13 -13.96
N MET A 39 -0.45 -0.87 -13.55
CA MET A 39 -1.52 -0.04 -13.02
C MET A 39 -2.05 1.03 -14.00
N GLN A 40 -1.65 1.00 -15.27
CA GLN A 40 -2.23 1.90 -16.26
C GLN A 40 -3.71 1.55 -16.53
N PRO A 41 -4.57 2.54 -16.82
CA PRO A 41 -4.30 3.99 -16.89
C PRO A 41 -4.38 4.72 -15.53
N GLY A 42 -4.63 4.01 -14.43
CA GLY A 42 -4.83 4.62 -13.10
C GLY A 42 -3.56 5.26 -12.54
N PHE A 43 -2.42 4.60 -12.71
CA PHE A 43 -1.10 5.12 -12.35
C PHE A 43 -0.07 4.82 -13.44
N TYR A 44 0.86 5.76 -13.62
CA TYR A 44 1.95 5.66 -14.57
C TYR A 44 3.28 5.49 -13.84
N ARG A 45 4.27 4.94 -14.57
CA ARG A 45 5.64 4.81 -14.04
C ARG A 45 6.17 6.19 -13.62
N GLY A 46 6.68 6.26 -12.40
CA GLY A 46 7.17 7.49 -11.78
C GLY A 46 6.13 8.23 -10.93
N ASP A 47 4.86 7.82 -10.93
CA ASP A 47 3.89 8.40 -10.01
C ASP A 47 4.29 8.06 -8.56
N ILE A 48 4.16 9.05 -7.68
CA ILE A 48 4.46 8.90 -6.25
C ILE A 48 3.16 8.63 -5.52
N LEU A 49 3.06 7.53 -4.79
CA LEU A 49 1.86 7.14 -4.05
C LEU A 49 2.08 7.33 -2.55
N PHE A 50 1.06 7.88 -1.90
CA PHE A 50 1.01 8.01 -0.45
C PHE A 50 0.19 6.89 0.15
N LEU A 51 0.80 6.19 1.10
CA LEU A 51 0.21 5.05 1.78
C LEU A 51 -0.29 5.46 3.15
N TYR A 52 -1.48 4.99 3.48
CA TYR A 52 -2.00 5.03 4.82
C TYR A 52 -2.22 3.61 5.32
N HIS A 53 -1.66 3.33 6.50
CA HIS A 53 -1.94 2.10 7.21
C HIS A 53 -3.19 2.33 8.06
N SER A 54 -4.32 1.86 7.56
CA SER A 54 -5.59 1.99 8.27
C SER A 54 -5.93 0.72 9.02
N ASN A 55 -6.57 0.88 10.17
CA ASN A 55 -7.26 -0.21 10.87
C ASN A 55 -8.58 -0.60 10.19
N TYR A 56 -9.04 0.21 9.22
CA TYR A 56 -10.19 -0.13 8.39
C TYR A 56 -9.83 -1.26 7.43
N PRO A 57 -10.72 -2.25 7.25
CA PRO A 57 -10.46 -3.36 6.36
C PRO A 57 -10.35 -2.88 4.91
N VAL A 58 -9.42 -3.49 4.18
CA VAL A 58 -9.29 -3.33 2.73
C VAL A 58 -10.61 -3.74 2.07
N ARG A 59 -11.09 -2.94 1.13
CA ARG A 59 -12.31 -3.24 0.36
C ARG A 59 -11.99 -3.50 -1.09
N THR A 60 -12.89 -4.20 -1.78
CA THR A 60 -12.82 -4.32 -3.24
C THR A 60 -12.79 -2.92 -3.87
N GLY A 61 -11.89 -2.72 -4.80
CA GLY A 61 -11.63 -1.45 -5.47
C GLY A 61 -10.47 -0.65 -4.88
N ASP A 62 -10.08 -0.90 -3.62
CA ASP A 62 -8.93 -0.23 -3.00
C ASP A 62 -7.63 -0.55 -3.74
N ILE A 63 -6.76 0.45 -3.82
CA ILE A 63 -5.39 0.24 -4.29
C ILE A 63 -4.51 -0.11 -3.10
N VAL A 64 -3.97 -1.31 -3.10
CA VAL A 64 -3.16 -1.82 -2.01
C VAL A 64 -1.70 -1.96 -2.43
N VAL A 65 -0.83 -1.73 -1.47
CA VAL A 65 0.61 -1.94 -1.63
C VAL A 65 1.02 -3.08 -0.72
N PHE A 66 1.60 -4.12 -1.30
CA PHE A 66 1.93 -5.35 -0.59
C PHE A 66 3.31 -5.89 -0.96
N ASN A 67 3.90 -6.61 0.00
CA ASN A 67 5.23 -7.19 -0.11
C ASN A 67 5.11 -8.70 -0.06
N LEU A 68 5.86 -9.36 -0.93
CA LEU A 68 5.93 -10.81 -1.00
C LEU A 68 7.34 -11.27 -0.61
N PRO A 69 7.51 -12.15 0.40
CA PRO A 69 8.84 -12.56 0.87
C PRO A 69 9.74 -13.15 -0.23
N HIS A 70 9.18 -13.86 -1.22
CA HIS A 70 9.96 -14.43 -2.33
C HIS A 70 10.39 -13.41 -3.39
N LYS A 71 9.94 -12.15 -3.31
CA LYS A 71 10.32 -11.05 -4.22
C LYS A 71 11.46 -10.19 -3.65
N GLN A 72 12.16 -10.66 -2.61
CA GLN A 72 13.37 -10.02 -2.10
C GLN A 72 14.52 -10.15 -3.13
N ARG A 73 15.28 -9.07 -3.32
CA ARG A 73 16.42 -9.06 -4.26
C ARG A 73 17.66 -9.75 -3.68
N ALA A 74 17.89 -9.60 -2.38
CA ALA A 74 18.98 -10.26 -1.66
C ALA A 74 18.55 -10.62 -0.22
N PRO A 75 19.22 -11.59 0.43
CA PRO A 75 18.95 -11.92 1.83
C PRO A 75 19.13 -10.69 2.73
N GLY A 76 18.07 -10.31 3.45
CA GLY A 76 18.08 -9.13 4.32
C GLY A 76 17.68 -7.82 3.65
N GLU A 77 17.43 -7.80 2.33
CA GLU A 77 16.82 -6.65 1.64
C GLU A 77 15.30 -6.70 1.70
N GLU A 78 14.67 -5.51 1.66
CA GLU A 78 13.22 -5.41 1.55
C GLU A 78 12.75 -5.85 0.15
N ALA A 79 11.61 -6.56 0.09
CA ALA A 79 11.00 -6.92 -1.17
C ALA A 79 10.55 -5.66 -1.94
N ILE A 80 10.60 -5.72 -3.27
CA ILE A 80 10.08 -4.63 -4.09
C ILE A 80 8.55 -4.56 -3.88
N PRO A 81 8.02 -3.40 -3.45
CA PRO A 81 6.59 -3.24 -3.21
C PRO A 81 5.80 -3.36 -4.51
N ILE A 82 4.70 -4.11 -4.46
CA ILE A 82 3.76 -4.26 -5.58
C ILE A 82 2.51 -3.45 -5.28
N VAL A 83 2.09 -2.64 -6.25
CA VAL A 83 0.90 -1.79 -6.15
C VAL A 83 -0.15 -2.35 -7.09
N HIS A 84 -1.25 -2.90 -6.58
CA HIS A 84 -2.36 -3.38 -7.41
C HIS A 84 -3.73 -3.14 -6.77
N ARG A 85 -4.80 -3.27 -7.56
CA ARG A 85 -6.17 -3.10 -7.09
C ARG A 85 -6.69 -4.38 -6.44
N ALA A 86 -7.31 -4.26 -5.27
CA ALA A 86 -8.07 -5.35 -4.67
C ALA A 86 -9.32 -5.62 -5.51
N VAL A 87 -9.42 -6.81 -6.11
CA VAL A 87 -10.57 -7.22 -6.94
C VAL A 87 -11.54 -8.11 -6.19
N GLN A 88 -11.07 -8.82 -5.16
CA GLN A 88 -11.94 -9.57 -4.24
C GLN A 88 -11.39 -9.50 -2.83
N VAL A 89 -12.29 -9.36 -1.86
CA VAL A 89 -11.98 -9.39 -0.43
C VAL A 89 -12.96 -10.33 0.25
N HIS A 90 -12.42 -11.30 0.98
CA HIS A 90 -13.19 -12.19 1.84
C HIS A 90 -12.81 -11.94 3.29
N GLU A 91 -13.79 -11.59 4.13
CA GLU A 91 -13.64 -11.47 5.57
C GLU A 91 -14.30 -12.66 6.27
N GLN A 92 -13.51 -13.43 7.04
CA GLN A 92 -14.03 -14.56 7.77
C GLN A 92 -14.61 -14.12 9.13
N ARG A 93 -15.93 -14.30 9.30
CA ARG A 93 -16.69 -13.82 10.46
C ARG A 93 -16.20 -14.34 11.82
N SER A 94 -15.58 -15.53 11.87
CA SER A 94 -15.21 -16.20 13.12
C SER A 94 -13.73 -16.06 13.52
N GLY A 95 -12.91 -15.36 12.74
CA GLY A 95 -11.46 -15.30 13.01
C GLY A 95 -10.77 -14.00 12.58
N GLY A 96 -11.49 -13.04 12.01
CA GLY A 96 -10.91 -11.76 11.57
C GLY A 96 -9.89 -11.90 10.44
N GLN A 97 -9.75 -13.09 9.84
CA GLN A 97 -8.84 -13.33 8.75
C GLN A 97 -9.41 -12.71 7.47
N ILE A 98 -8.61 -11.87 6.83
CA ILE A 98 -8.92 -11.23 5.55
C ILE A 98 -8.08 -11.89 4.46
N ASN A 99 -8.75 -12.28 3.38
CA ASN A 99 -8.14 -12.84 2.18
C ASN A 99 -8.42 -11.90 1.00
N ILE A 100 -7.35 -11.42 0.37
CA ILE A 100 -7.41 -10.40 -0.67
C ILE A 100 -6.86 -10.98 -1.97
N LEU A 101 -7.61 -10.83 -3.05
CA LEU A 101 -7.15 -11.05 -4.42
C LEU A 101 -6.92 -9.69 -5.07
N THR A 102 -5.73 -9.49 -5.62
CA THR A 102 -5.34 -8.27 -6.31
C THR A 102 -5.13 -8.52 -7.80
N LYS A 103 -5.19 -7.45 -8.58
CA LYS A 103 -4.92 -7.44 -10.01
C LYS A 103 -4.38 -6.07 -10.41
N GLY A 104 -3.35 -6.05 -11.26
CA GLY A 104 -2.96 -4.82 -11.97
C GLY A 104 -4.04 -4.38 -12.94
N ASP A 105 -4.38 -3.09 -12.93
CA ASP A 105 -5.41 -2.52 -13.80
C ASP A 105 -5.18 -2.86 -15.29
N PHE A 106 -3.92 -2.86 -15.73
CA PHE A 106 -3.51 -3.19 -17.10
C PHE A 106 -3.28 -4.69 -17.35
N ASN A 107 -3.17 -5.51 -16.30
CA ASN A 107 -2.90 -6.94 -16.47
C ASN A 107 -4.15 -7.67 -17.02
N GLU A 108 -3.99 -8.73 -17.81
CA GLU A 108 -5.14 -9.54 -18.24
C GLU A 108 -5.65 -10.46 -17.11
N GLN A 109 -4.71 -11.04 -16.36
CA GLN A 109 -4.97 -12.01 -15.30
C GLN A 109 -4.85 -11.35 -13.91
N ASN A 110 -5.50 -11.95 -12.91
CA ASN A 110 -5.27 -11.57 -11.52
C ASN A 110 -3.89 -12.04 -11.04
N ASP A 111 -3.42 -11.50 -9.92
CA ASP A 111 -2.04 -11.70 -9.47
C ASP A 111 -1.74 -13.12 -8.97
N ARG A 112 -2.78 -13.89 -8.62
CA ARG A 112 -2.66 -15.31 -8.30
C ARG A 112 -2.39 -16.10 -9.58
N ASP A 113 -3.25 -15.94 -10.57
CA ASP A 113 -3.21 -16.73 -11.81
C ASP A 113 -2.04 -16.28 -12.72
N GLY A 114 -1.66 -14.99 -12.65
CA GLY A 114 -0.46 -14.43 -13.29
C GLY A 114 0.86 -14.75 -12.57
N GLY A 115 0.85 -15.57 -11.52
CA GLY A 115 2.05 -16.07 -10.85
C GLY A 115 2.79 -15.09 -9.95
N ILE A 116 2.27 -13.87 -9.74
CA ILE A 116 2.91 -12.84 -8.91
C ILE A 116 3.02 -13.33 -7.46
N TYR A 117 1.96 -13.98 -6.97
CA TYR A 117 1.87 -14.52 -5.61
C TYR A 117 2.88 -15.63 -5.31
N GLY A 118 3.53 -16.24 -6.31
CA GLY A 118 4.49 -17.32 -6.06
C GLY A 118 3.89 -18.56 -5.42
N GLY A 119 2.63 -18.86 -5.71
CA GLY A 119 1.94 -20.08 -5.26
C GLY A 119 1.03 -19.92 -4.04
N ILE A 120 1.05 -18.78 -3.33
CA ILE A 120 0.03 -18.53 -2.29
C ILE A 120 -1.33 -18.21 -2.93
N PRO A 121 -2.46 -18.69 -2.39
CA PRO A 121 -3.76 -18.50 -3.04
C PRO A 121 -4.39 -17.12 -2.76
N TRP A 122 -4.04 -16.48 -1.64
CA TRP A 122 -4.64 -15.22 -1.19
C TRP A 122 -3.61 -14.37 -0.43
N LEU A 123 -3.74 -13.04 -0.51
CA LEU A 123 -3.00 -12.13 0.35
C LEU A 123 -3.71 -11.98 1.70
N ALA A 124 -3.00 -12.26 2.78
CA ALA A 124 -3.42 -11.94 4.14
C ALA A 124 -3.06 -10.50 4.52
N ALA A 125 -3.70 -9.96 5.58
CA ALA A 125 -3.44 -8.61 6.10
C ALA A 125 -1.94 -8.31 6.31
N GLN A 126 -1.17 -9.32 6.75
CA GLN A 126 0.26 -9.19 7.03
C GLN A 126 1.13 -8.89 5.80
N HIS A 127 0.67 -9.24 4.60
CA HIS A 127 1.36 -8.92 3.35
C HIS A 127 1.10 -7.48 2.91
N ILE A 128 -0.01 -6.88 3.36
CA ILE A 128 -0.39 -5.50 3.04
C ILE A 128 0.48 -4.54 3.85
N MET A 129 1.16 -3.63 3.16
CA MET A 129 1.87 -2.51 3.78
C MET A 129 0.95 -1.34 4.04
N GLY A 130 0.01 -1.08 3.14
CA GLY A 130 -0.96 0.00 3.29
C GLY A 130 -1.84 0.13 2.05
N ARG A 131 -2.76 1.08 2.14
CA ARG A 131 -3.64 1.48 1.05
C ARG A 131 -3.21 2.83 0.51
N VAL A 132 -3.30 3.00 -0.80
CA VAL A 132 -3.05 4.29 -1.44
C VAL A 132 -4.21 5.23 -1.12
N VAL A 133 -3.90 6.38 -0.53
CA VAL A 133 -4.88 7.43 -0.19
C VAL A 133 -4.76 8.66 -1.07
N GLY A 134 -3.64 8.80 -1.78
CA GLY A 134 -3.38 9.88 -2.71
C GLY A 134 -2.13 9.60 -3.51
N TYR A 135 -1.92 10.38 -4.58
CA TYR A 135 -0.74 10.27 -5.42
C TYR A 135 -0.39 11.60 -6.07
N LEU A 136 0.87 11.74 -6.48
CA LEU A 136 1.36 12.84 -7.29
C LEU A 136 1.75 12.30 -8.67
N PRO A 137 0.97 12.63 -9.72
CA PRO A 137 1.33 12.25 -11.08
C PRO A 137 2.52 13.07 -11.58
N TYR A 138 3.25 12.55 -12.56
CA TYR A 138 4.33 13.23 -13.30
C TYR A 138 5.59 13.61 -12.50
N VAL A 139 5.60 13.55 -11.17
CA VAL A 139 6.78 13.94 -10.36
C VAL A 139 8.00 13.06 -10.66
N GLY A 140 7.82 11.74 -10.79
CA GLY A 140 8.93 10.87 -11.21
C GLY A 140 9.43 11.18 -12.62
N GLN A 141 8.58 11.70 -13.51
CA GLN A 141 9.00 12.13 -14.84
C GLN A 141 9.88 13.39 -14.76
N VAL A 142 9.57 14.31 -13.84
CA VAL A 142 10.44 15.48 -13.57
C VAL A 142 11.82 15.02 -13.09
N THR A 143 11.88 14.06 -12.18
CA THR A 143 13.16 13.48 -11.73
C THR A 143 13.91 12.79 -12.87
N LEU A 144 13.22 12.03 -13.72
CA LEU A 144 13.82 11.39 -14.90
C LEU A 144 14.37 12.44 -15.88
N ILE A 145 13.61 13.49 -16.19
CA ILE A 145 14.06 14.57 -17.09
C ILE A 145 15.28 15.30 -16.50
N MET A 146 15.27 15.61 -15.20
CA MET A 146 16.43 16.24 -14.54
C MET A 146 17.67 15.36 -14.52
N ASN A 147 17.48 14.04 -14.41
CA ASN A 147 18.57 13.06 -14.46
C ASN A 147 19.13 12.91 -15.89
N ASP A 148 18.24 12.76 -16.88
CA ASP A 148 18.61 12.47 -18.27
C ASP A 148 19.11 13.72 -19.01
N TYR A 149 18.67 14.91 -18.59
CA TYR A 149 19.10 16.20 -19.17
C TYR A 149 19.64 17.15 -18.10
N PRO A 150 20.92 17.00 -17.69
CA PRO A 150 21.54 17.85 -16.67
C PRO A 150 21.47 19.35 -17.00
N LYS A 151 21.42 19.70 -18.30
CA LYS A 151 21.28 21.08 -18.77
C LYS A 151 20.00 21.76 -18.25
N VAL A 152 18.91 21.01 -18.12
CA VAL A 152 17.63 21.53 -17.59
C VAL A 152 17.81 21.99 -16.15
N LYS A 153 18.54 21.22 -15.33
CA LYS A 153 18.86 21.58 -13.95
C LYS A 153 19.64 22.90 -13.88
N TYR A 154 20.68 23.05 -14.70
CA TYR A 154 21.49 24.28 -14.71
C TYR A 154 20.68 25.50 -15.19
N ALA A 155 19.81 25.34 -16.20
CA ALA A 155 18.93 26.41 -16.66
C ALA A 155 17.96 26.87 -15.57
N LEU A 156 17.38 25.93 -14.81
CA LEU A 156 16.47 26.22 -13.71
C LEU A 156 17.16 27.00 -12.57
N ILE A 157 18.38 26.60 -12.20
CA ILE A 157 19.18 27.30 -11.19
C ILE A 157 19.54 28.71 -11.67
N ALA A 158 19.94 28.86 -12.93
CA ALA A 158 20.25 30.17 -13.49
C ALA A 158 19.03 31.11 -13.50
N LEU A 159 17.85 30.59 -13.86
CA LEU A 159 16.61 31.35 -13.88
C LEU A 159 16.16 31.74 -12.47
N LEU A 160 16.28 30.84 -11.49
CA LEU A 160 15.99 31.15 -10.08
C LEU A 160 16.97 32.20 -9.54
N GLY A 161 18.25 32.09 -9.86
CA GLY A 161 19.26 33.09 -9.52
C GLY A 161 18.94 34.45 -10.11
N LEU A 162 18.56 34.51 -11.40
CA LEU A 162 18.12 35.73 -12.06
C LEU A 162 16.84 36.29 -11.43
N PHE A 163 15.87 35.44 -11.09
CA PHE A 163 14.63 35.84 -10.44
C PHE A 163 14.92 36.51 -9.08
N ILE A 164 15.77 35.89 -8.25
CA ILE A 164 16.18 36.46 -6.96
C ILE A 164 16.90 37.81 -7.15
N LEU A 165 17.78 37.90 -8.16
CA LEU A 165 18.50 39.14 -8.46
C LEU A 165 17.57 40.27 -8.95
N THR A 166 16.48 39.92 -9.64
CA THR A 166 15.51 40.88 -10.18
C THR A 166 14.34 41.15 -9.24
N SER A 167 14.14 40.35 -8.19
CA SER A 167 13.08 40.52 -7.20
C SER A 167 13.42 41.46 -6.04
N ASN A 168 14.64 42.01 -6.01
CA ASN A 168 15.10 42.95 -4.98
C ASN A 168 14.96 44.41 -5.42
N ASP A 169 13.74 44.79 -5.86
CA ASP A 169 13.27 46.18 -5.97
C ASP A 169 12.01 46.36 -5.12
#